data_AF-A0A6J8CPS0-F1
#
_entry.id   AF-A0A6J8CPS0-F1
#
_cell.length_a   1.000
_cell.length_b   1.000
_cell.length_c   1.000
_cell.angle_alpha   90.00
_cell.angle_beta   90.00
_cell.angle_gamma   90.00
#
_symmetry.space_group_name_H-M   'P 1'
#
loop_
_entity.id
_entity.type
_entity.pdbx_description
1 polymer ?
#
loop_
_entity_poly.entity_id
_entity_poly.type
_entity_poly.pdbx_seq_one_letter_code
_entity_poly.pdbx_strand_id
1 'polypeptide(L)'
;MDLLARFVGIWMVFVIYIAVDVEGAIYGETCSVNSDCTESNAVNCDTTSGNCICEDTFFRKTTPAACASRVALNGVCELAQTSTEQCAIDNSECIDVSGTVRCICSTTHYETGGACELRIALDTDCTSSDQCVADTDCRDNGAGTDQCQCTIATHYKSGSSCIARIKPNIDCTAVGQCVTNAECDTADTGTCLCNAGYTATPTTTPTMCSGVVKFASLSYMYVVPILVSMMFFLR
;
A
#
# COMPACT_ATOMS: atom_id res chain seq x y z
N MET A 1 62.85 -55.72 53.68
CA MET A 1 61.62 -55.85 54.47
C MET A 1 60.77 -54.63 54.15
N ASP A 2 59.54 -54.90 53.71
CA ASP A 2 58.38 -54.02 53.58
C ASP A 2 58.52 -52.63 52.92
N LEU A 3 57.76 -52.41 51.85
CA LEU A 3 56.75 -51.34 51.85
C LEU A 3 55.69 -51.56 50.75
N LEU A 4 54.52 -52.00 51.23
CA LEU A 4 53.15 -51.73 50.78
C LEU A 4 52.94 -50.73 49.62
N ALA A 5 52.24 -51.17 48.57
CA ALA A 5 51.39 -50.30 47.75
C ALA A 5 50.09 -51.02 47.38
N ARG A 6 49.06 -50.79 48.20
CA ARG A 6 47.68 -51.20 47.97
C ARG A 6 47.04 -50.25 46.95
N PHE A 7 46.70 -50.76 45.76
CA PHE A 7 45.78 -50.09 44.85
C PHE A 7 44.35 -50.29 45.36
N VAL A 8 43.82 -49.31 46.07
CA VAL A 8 42.40 -49.20 46.39
C VAL A 8 41.73 -48.58 45.16
N GLY A 9 40.87 -49.37 44.51
CA GLY A 9 40.01 -48.92 43.42
C GLY A 9 39.03 -47.87 43.92
N ILE A 10 39.02 -46.72 43.25
CA ILE A 10 37.96 -45.73 43.34
C ILE A 10 37.36 -45.66 41.94
N TRP A 11 36.35 -46.50 41.70
CA TRP A 11 35.43 -46.33 40.59
C TRP A 11 34.48 -45.20 40.96
N MET A 12 34.85 -43.96 40.60
CA MET A 12 33.91 -42.84 40.59
C MET A 12 32.91 -43.08 39.45
N VAL A 13 31.76 -43.65 39.80
CA VAL A 13 30.60 -43.73 38.91
C VAL A 13 30.02 -42.31 38.83
N PHE A 14 30.41 -41.55 37.81
CA PHE A 14 29.71 -40.31 37.45
C PHE A 14 28.35 -40.69 36.88
N VAL A 15 27.31 -40.60 37.70
CA VAL A 15 25.92 -40.64 37.24
C VAL A 15 25.65 -39.29 36.56
N ILE A 16 25.82 -39.26 35.24
CA ILE A 16 25.41 -38.12 34.42
C ILE A 16 23.88 -38.16 34.37
N TYR A 17 23.22 -37.33 35.18
CA TYR A 17 21.81 -37.01 34.99
C TYR A 17 21.71 -36.12 33.75
N ILE A 18 21.39 -36.73 32.62
CA ILE A 18 20.94 -35.99 31.44
C ILE A 18 19.51 -35.57 31.77
N ALA A 19 19.33 -34.32 32.21
CA ALA A 19 18.01 -33.70 32.16
C ALA A 19 17.65 -33.59 30.68
N VAL A 20 16.78 -34.48 30.22
CA VAL A 20 16.10 -34.28 28.95
C VAL A 20 15.06 -33.21 29.25
N ASP A 21 15.44 -31.95 29.04
CA ASP A 21 14.42 -30.91 28.91
C ASP A 21 13.54 -31.36 27.75
N VAL A 22 12.30 -31.72 28.06
CA VAL A 22 11.28 -31.95 27.04
C VAL A 22 10.94 -30.56 26.54
N GLU A 23 11.76 -30.05 25.63
CA GLU A 23 11.42 -28.90 24.80
C GLU A 23 10.16 -29.33 24.06
N GLY A 24 9.01 -28.86 24.52
CA GLY A 24 7.77 -29.17 23.82
C GLY A 24 7.75 -28.46 22.48
N ALA A 25 6.88 -28.92 21.60
CA ALA A 25 6.86 -28.50 20.21
C ALA A 25 6.66 -26.98 20.10
N ILE A 26 7.46 -26.33 19.26
CA ILE A 26 7.30 -24.91 18.91
C ILE A 26 6.52 -24.75 17.60
N TYR A 27 6.21 -23.51 17.22
CA TYR A 27 5.49 -23.26 15.97
C TYR A 27 6.09 -24.05 14.77
N GLY A 28 5.22 -24.74 14.03
CA GLY A 28 5.60 -25.52 12.84
C GLY A 28 6.16 -26.91 13.12
N GLU A 29 6.39 -27.28 14.38
CA GLU A 29 6.76 -28.65 14.75
C GLU A 29 5.53 -29.56 14.82
N THR A 30 5.78 -30.86 14.65
CA THR A 30 4.72 -31.86 14.63
C THR A 30 4.08 -32.03 15.99
N CYS A 31 2.76 -32.12 16.03
CA CYS A 31 1.96 -32.34 17.22
C CYS A 31 0.89 -33.40 16.96
N SER A 32 0.49 -34.10 18.01
CA SER A 32 -0.66 -35.01 18.02
C SER A 32 -1.85 -34.42 18.79
N VAL A 33 -1.56 -33.59 19.80
CA VAL A 33 -2.54 -32.91 20.63
C VAL A 33 -2.06 -31.49 20.96
N ASN A 34 -2.97 -30.60 21.36
CA ASN A 34 -2.65 -29.20 21.69
C ASN A 34 -1.61 -29.07 22.82
N SER A 35 -1.57 -30.01 23.77
CA SER A 35 -0.59 -29.99 24.86
C SER A 35 0.84 -30.25 24.42
N ASP A 36 1.05 -30.74 23.18
CA ASP A 36 2.38 -30.94 22.63
C ASP A 36 3.05 -29.61 22.29
N CYS A 37 2.25 -28.58 21.97
CA CYS A 37 2.73 -27.25 21.63
C CYS A 37 2.97 -26.43 22.91
N THR A 38 4.24 -26.08 23.18
CA THR A 38 4.63 -25.44 24.46
C THR A 38 5.13 -24.01 24.33
N GLU A 39 5.28 -23.52 23.10
CA GLU A 39 5.63 -22.12 22.89
C GLU A 39 4.48 -21.22 23.39
N SER A 40 4.85 -20.15 24.10
CA SER A 40 3.88 -19.13 24.46
C SER A 40 3.23 -18.59 23.18
N ASN A 41 1.91 -18.71 23.07
CA ASN A 41 1.08 -18.27 21.94
C ASN A 41 1.01 -19.22 20.71
N ALA A 42 1.65 -20.40 20.75
CA ALA A 42 1.41 -21.50 19.81
C ALA A 42 0.68 -22.64 20.53
N VAL A 43 -0.65 -22.50 20.68
CA VAL A 43 -1.42 -23.36 21.60
C VAL A 43 -2.30 -24.37 20.85
N ASN A 44 -2.37 -24.30 19.52
CA ASN A 44 -3.29 -25.13 18.75
C ASN A 44 -2.53 -26.07 17.81
N CYS A 45 -2.80 -27.37 17.96
CA CYS A 45 -2.34 -28.38 17.04
C CYS A 45 -3.32 -28.44 15.87
N ASP A 46 -2.88 -28.06 14.67
CA ASP A 46 -3.70 -28.25 13.48
C ASP A 46 -3.75 -29.74 13.13
N THR A 47 -4.87 -30.39 13.47
CA THR A 47 -5.11 -31.81 13.19
C THR A 47 -5.04 -32.18 11.70
N THR A 48 -5.11 -31.20 10.79
CA THR A 48 -4.98 -31.44 9.35
C THR A 48 -3.53 -31.52 8.91
N SER A 49 -2.70 -30.53 9.30
CA SER A 49 -1.27 -30.53 8.97
C SER A 49 -0.42 -31.37 9.93
N GLY A 50 -0.95 -31.68 11.12
CA GLY A 50 -0.24 -32.33 12.21
C GLY A 50 0.83 -31.44 12.84
N ASN A 51 0.70 -30.11 12.73
CA ASN A 51 1.71 -29.15 13.20
C ASN A 51 1.13 -28.09 14.15
N CYS A 52 1.98 -27.57 15.05
CA CYS A 52 1.63 -26.46 15.94
C CYS A 52 1.45 -25.15 15.15
N ILE A 53 0.32 -24.49 15.34
CA ILE A 53 -0.01 -23.19 14.74
C ILE A 53 -0.25 -22.11 15.80
N CYS A 54 -0.12 -20.84 15.40
CA CYS A 54 -0.42 -19.72 16.28
C CYS A 54 -1.92 -19.61 16.55
N GLU A 55 -2.29 -19.05 17.71
CA GLU A 55 -3.68 -18.68 17.99
C GLU A 55 -4.19 -17.57 17.04
N ASP A 56 -5.52 -17.42 16.93
CA ASP A 56 -6.16 -16.48 15.99
C ASP A 56 -5.73 -15.02 16.14
N THR A 57 -5.31 -14.60 17.34
CA THR A 57 -4.82 -13.24 17.62
C THR A 57 -3.32 -13.07 17.39
N PHE A 58 -2.64 -14.12 16.93
CA PHE A 58 -1.21 -14.15 16.67
C PHE A 58 -0.94 -14.49 15.19
N PHE A 59 0.27 -14.19 14.76
CA PHE A 59 0.76 -14.48 13.42
C PHE A 59 2.17 -15.07 13.49
N ARG A 60 2.55 -15.79 12.44
CA ARG A 60 3.87 -16.40 12.32
C ARG A 60 4.93 -15.35 12.00
N LYS A 61 5.94 -15.23 12.85
CA LYS A 61 7.22 -14.60 12.49
C LYS A 61 8.15 -15.62 11.86
N THR A 62 8.89 -15.20 10.84
CA THR A 62 9.86 -16.07 10.15
C THR A 62 11.23 -16.05 10.83
N THR A 63 11.59 -14.95 11.50
CA THR A 63 12.91 -14.77 12.12
C THR A 63 12.85 -13.90 13.39
N PRO A 64 13.02 -14.49 14.58
CA PRO A 64 13.01 -15.94 14.86
C PRO A 64 11.64 -16.57 14.54
N ALA A 65 11.62 -17.87 14.28
CA ALA A 65 10.36 -18.61 14.14
C ALA A 65 9.63 -18.56 15.49
N ALA A 66 8.53 -17.82 15.55
CA ALA A 66 7.76 -17.62 16.77
C ALA A 66 6.34 -17.12 16.43
N CYS A 67 5.42 -17.23 17.39
CA CYS A 67 4.12 -16.58 17.32
C CYS A 67 4.17 -15.18 17.94
N ALA A 68 3.67 -14.18 17.22
CA ALA A 68 3.61 -12.80 17.70
C ALA A 68 2.22 -12.20 17.56
N SER A 69 1.86 -11.30 18.46
CA SER A 69 0.52 -10.68 18.47
C SER A 69 0.28 -9.93 17.16
N ARG A 70 -0.91 -10.09 16.60
CA ARG A 70 -1.33 -9.34 15.41
C ARG A 70 -1.30 -7.84 15.68
N VAL A 71 -0.99 -7.10 14.63
CA VAL A 71 -0.75 -5.66 14.66
C VAL A 71 -2.08 -4.93 14.49
N ALA A 72 -2.39 -4.01 15.41
CA ALA A 72 -3.56 -3.17 15.30
C ALA A 72 -3.49 -2.24 14.06
N LEU A 73 -4.63 -1.69 13.65
CA LEU A 73 -4.69 -0.74 12.55
C LEU A 73 -3.72 0.42 12.76
N ASN A 74 -3.07 0.87 11.68
CA ASN A 74 -2.00 1.87 11.64
C ASN A 74 -0.69 1.48 12.35
N GLY A 75 -0.61 0.29 12.97
CA GLY A 75 0.60 -0.29 13.54
C GLY A 75 1.61 -0.72 12.47
N VAL A 76 2.88 -0.83 12.86
CA VAL A 76 4.00 -1.15 11.96
C VAL A 76 4.07 -2.66 11.73
N CYS A 77 4.12 -3.07 10.46
CA CYS A 77 4.36 -4.45 10.06
C CYS A 77 5.85 -4.74 9.92
N GLU A 78 6.23 -6.01 10.07
CA GLU A 78 7.64 -6.43 9.90
C GLU A 78 8.01 -6.65 8.44
N LEU A 79 7.03 -6.96 7.58
CA LEU A 79 7.26 -7.25 6.16
C LEU A 79 6.24 -6.53 5.28
N ALA A 80 6.71 -5.88 4.21
CA ALA A 80 5.90 -5.38 3.11
C ALA A 80 5.44 -6.55 2.24
N GLN A 81 4.48 -7.31 2.74
CA GLN A 81 3.75 -8.28 1.92
C GLN A 81 2.27 -7.99 2.14
N THR A 82 1.47 -8.11 1.08
CA THR A 82 0.00 -8.05 1.14
C THR A 82 -0.56 -9.27 1.88
N SER A 83 0.02 -9.61 3.03
CA SER A 83 -0.48 -10.65 3.91
C SER A 83 -1.45 -10.00 4.89
N THR A 84 -2.65 -10.57 4.92
CA THR A 84 -3.67 -10.23 5.92
C THR A 84 -3.33 -10.84 7.28
N GLU A 85 -2.41 -11.80 7.32
CA GLU A 85 -2.09 -12.58 8.52
C GLU A 85 -1.49 -11.75 9.66
N GLN A 86 -0.75 -10.68 9.37
CA GLN A 86 -0.11 -9.87 10.42
C GLN A 86 -1.08 -8.93 11.12
N CYS A 87 -2.16 -8.53 10.45
CA CYS A 87 -3.03 -7.48 10.94
C CYS A 87 -4.18 -8.05 11.77
N ALA A 88 -4.49 -7.36 12.87
CA ALA A 88 -5.51 -7.80 13.84
C ALA A 88 -6.94 -7.52 13.35
N ILE A 89 -7.11 -6.59 12.41
CA ILE A 89 -8.40 -6.16 11.90
C ILE A 89 -8.69 -6.86 10.58
N ASP A 90 -9.89 -7.41 10.45
CA ASP A 90 -10.32 -8.04 9.20
C ASP A 90 -10.30 -7.02 8.05
N ASN A 91 -9.99 -7.50 6.85
CA ASN A 91 -9.87 -6.67 5.65
C ASN A 91 -8.79 -5.57 5.73
N SER A 92 -7.83 -5.71 6.65
CA SER A 92 -6.61 -4.91 6.67
C SER A 92 -5.41 -5.71 6.16
N GLU A 93 -4.46 -5.02 5.55
CA GLU A 93 -3.27 -5.59 4.96
C GLU A 93 -2.04 -4.70 5.23
N CYS A 94 -0.85 -5.30 5.21
CA CYS A 94 0.39 -4.58 5.38
C CYS A 94 0.79 -3.86 4.09
N ILE A 95 0.65 -2.54 4.06
CA ILE A 95 0.96 -1.69 2.91
C ILE A 95 2.13 -0.77 3.24
N ASP A 96 3.05 -0.57 2.29
CA ASP A 96 4.07 0.47 2.38
C ASP A 96 3.45 1.85 2.18
N VAL A 97 3.46 2.64 3.25
CA VAL A 97 3.04 4.04 3.25
C VAL A 97 4.28 4.90 3.49
N SER A 98 4.85 5.43 2.41
CA SER A 98 5.99 6.36 2.45
C SER A 98 7.25 5.77 3.11
N GLY A 99 7.57 4.52 2.81
CA GLY A 99 8.74 3.80 3.32
C GLY A 99 8.52 3.13 4.68
N THR A 100 7.30 3.17 5.22
CA THR A 100 6.93 2.44 6.45
C THR A 100 5.77 1.51 6.15
N VAL A 101 5.96 0.22 6.42
CA VAL A 101 4.89 -0.77 6.25
C VAL A 101 3.95 -0.72 7.44
N ARG A 102 2.65 -0.57 7.19
CA ARG A 102 1.62 -0.48 8.23
C ARG A 102 0.41 -1.32 7.89
N CYS A 103 -0.30 -1.78 8.92
CA CYS A 103 -1.62 -2.37 8.75
C CYS A 103 -2.61 -1.26 8.40
N ILE A 104 -3.07 -1.23 7.16
CA ILE A 104 -4.08 -0.28 6.67
C ILE A 104 -5.24 -1.09 6.12
N CYS A 105 -6.44 -0.52 6.09
CA CYS A 105 -7.55 -1.15 5.39
C CYS A 105 -7.18 -1.44 3.93
N SER A 106 -7.58 -2.61 3.46
CA SER A 106 -7.38 -3.03 2.08
C SER A 106 -7.98 -2.02 1.11
N THR A 107 -7.54 -2.07 -0.15
CA THR A 107 -7.99 -1.14 -1.20
C THR A 107 -9.52 -1.10 -1.43
N THR A 108 -10.25 -2.14 -1.01
CA THR A 108 -11.72 -2.22 -1.09
C THR A 108 -12.44 -1.72 0.15
N HIS A 109 -11.70 -1.38 1.21
CA HIS A 109 -12.24 -0.94 2.50
C HIS A 109 -11.70 0.44 2.91
N TYR A 110 -12.35 1.07 3.88
CA TYR A 110 -11.94 2.33 4.48
C TYR A 110 -12.00 2.24 6.00
N GLU A 111 -11.20 3.06 6.68
CA GLU A 111 -11.14 3.07 8.14
C GLU A 111 -12.30 3.85 8.73
N THR A 112 -13.05 3.22 9.65
CA THR A 112 -14.03 3.93 10.49
C THR A 112 -14.12 3.26 11.85
N GLY A 113 -13.98 4.06 12.91
CA GLY A 113 -14.07 3.57 14.29
C GLY A 113 -13.06 2.47 14.66
N GLY A 114 -11.92 2.38 13.96
CA GLY A 114 -10.92 1.33 14.17
C GLY A 114 -11.23 0.00 13.47
N ALA A 115 -12.26 -0.04 12.62
CA ALA A 115 -12.57 -1.17 11.75
C ALA A 115 -12.37 -0.79 10.27
N CYS A 116 -12.29 -1.81 9.42
CA CYS A 116 -12.24 -1.65 7.98
C CYS A 116 -13.59 -2.00 7.37
N GLU A 117 -14.33 -0.98 6.96
CA GLU A 117 -15.67 -1.10 6.36
C GLU A 117 -15.58 -1.05 4.84
N LEU A 118 -16.51 -1.73 4.16
CA LEU A 118 -16.53 -1.78 2.71
C LEU A 118 -16.71 -0.38 2.12
N ARG A 119 -15.90 -0.02 1.11
CA ARG A 119 -16.06 1.23 0.38
C ARG A 119 -17.42 1.30 -0.29
N ILE A 120 -18.03 2.48 -0.25
CA ILE A 120 -19.37 2.75 -0.79
C ILE A 120 -19.30 3.01 -2.30
N ALA A 121 -20.33 2.52 -2.99
CA ALA A 121 -20.41 2.54 -4.44
C ALA A 121 -20.65 3.96 -5.00
N LEU A 122 -20.45 4.09 -6.31
CA LEU A 122 -20.79 5.28 -7.08
C LEU A 122 -22.25 5.71 -6.82
N ASP A 123 -22.49 7.02 -6.81
CA ASP A 123 -23.78 7.68 -6.54
C ASP A 123 -24.38 7.43 -5.15
N THR A 124 -23.59 6.87 -4.22
CA THR A 124 -24.00 6.70 -2.82
C THR A 124 -23.56 7.90 -1.99
N ASP A 125 -24.39 8.30 -1.03
CA ASP A 125 -24.08 9.38 -0.10
C ASP A 125 -22.81 9.09 0.70
N CYS A 126 -21.98 10.11 0.87
CA CYS A 126 -20.69 10.00 1.53
C CYS A 126 -20.43 11.23 2.40
N THR A 127 -19.46 11.13 3.31
CA THR A 127 -18.99 12.27 4.12
C THR A 127 -17.51 12.56 3.88
N SER A 128 -16.79 11.66 3.22
CA SER A 128 -15.36 11.80 2.92
C SER A 128 -14.98 10.91 1.73
N SER A 129 -13.98 11.34 0.94
CA SER A 129 -13.57 10.64 -0.29
C SER A 129 -12.92 9.28 -0.05
N ASP A 130 -12.35 9.04 1.13
CA ASP A 130 -11.79 7.75 1.51
C ASP A 130 -12.86 6.65 1.63
N GLN A 131 -14.13 7.02 1.81
CA GLN A 131 -15.25 6.06 1.86
C GLN A 131 -15.58 5.49 0.48
N CYS A 132 -15.32 6.24 -0.57
CA CYS A 132 -15.74 5.88 -1.92
C CYS A 132 -14.84 4.80 -2.54
N VAL A 133 -15.37 4.00 -3.46
CA VAL A 133 -14.59 3.01 -4.23
C VAL A 133 -13.46 3.66 -5.04
N ALA A 134 -12.55 2.85 -5.58
CA ALA A 134 -11.47 3.37 -6.43
C ALA A 134 -12.00 4.26 -7.58
N ASP A 135 -11.20 5.25 -7.97
CA ASP A 135 -11.49 6.21 -9.05
C ASP A 135 -12.74 7.09 -8.82
N THR A 136 -13.18 7.20 -7.56
CA THR A 136 -14.26 8.09 -7.13
C THR A 136 -13.83 8.98 -5.97
N ASP A 137 -14.44 10.16 -5.90
CA ASP A 137 -14.29 11.14 -4.82
C ASP A 137 -15.65 11.48 -4.25
N CYS A 138 -15.70 11.84 -2.96
CA CYS A 138 -16.90 12.37 -2.32
C CYS A 138 -17.09 13.83 -2.71
N ARG A 139 -18.20 14.16 -3.37
CA ARG A 139 -18.47 15.50 -3.92
C ARG A 139 -19.94 15.88 -3.83
N ASP A 140 -20.21 17.16 -3.66
CA ASP A 140 -21.56 17.74 -3.72
C ASP A 140 -22.25 17.34 -5.04
N ASN A 141 -23.44 16.77 -4.93
CA ASN A 141 -24.26 16.37 -6.07
C ASN A 141 -25.15 17.52 -6.60
N GLY A 142 -25.09 18.71 -5.99
CA GLY A 142 -25.91 19.87 -6.33
C GLY A 142 -27.28 19.89 -5.67
N ALA A 143 -27.63 18.86 -4.89
CA ALA A 143 -28.84 18.76 -4.07
C ALA A 143 -28.56 19.04 -2.57
N GLY A 144 -27.34 19.45 -2.22
CA GLY A 144 -26.93 19.72 -0.85
C GLY A 144 -26.54 18.46 -0.07
N THR A 145 -26.26 17.35 -0.76
CA THR A 145 -25.63 16.16 -0.18
C THR A 145 -24.38 15.79 -0.98
N ASP A 146 -23.39 15.23 -0.30
CA ASP A 146 -22.20 14.71 -0.98
C ASP A 146 -22.42 13.26 -1.39
N GLN A 147 -21.98 12.90 -2.59
CA GLN A 147 -22.05 11.55 -3.14
C GLN A 147 -20.72 11.13 -3.75
N CYS A 148 -20.45 9.84 -3.75
CA CYS A 148 -19.32 9.28 -4.47
C CYS A 148 -19.51 9.47 -5.96
N GLN A 149 -18.65 10.28 -6.58
CA GLN A 149 -18.69 10.61 -8.01
C GLN A 149 -17.34 10.30 -8.64
N CYS A 150 -17.30 9.98 -9.93
CA CYS A 150 -16.04 9.72 -10.62
C CYS A 150 -15.07 10.90 -10.47
N THR A 151 -13.79 10.60 -10.25
CA THR A 151 -12.75 11.62 -10.14
C THR A 151 -12.70 12.45 -11.42
N ILE A 152 -13.25 13.67 -11.38
CA ILE A 152 -13.51 14.49 -12.59
C ILE A 152 -12.25 14.72 -13.43
N ALA A 153 -11.06 14.77 -12.83
CA ALA A 153 -9.83 15.01 -13.57
C ALA A 153 -9.46 13.85 -14.51
N THR A 154 -9.75 12.61 -14.11
CA THR A 154 -9.20 11.39 -14.72
C THR A 154 -10.25 10.43 -15.24
N HIS A 155 -11.48 10.47 -14.72
CA HIS A 155 -12.55 9.52 -15.05
C HIS A 155 -13.87 10.22 -15.37
N TYR A 156 -14.71 9.53 -16.14
CA TYR A 156 -16.10 9.88 -16.41
C TYR A 156 -17.01 8.71 -16.06
N LYS A 157 -18.28 9.02 -15.78
CA LYS A 157 -19.27 8.01 -15.43
C LYS A 157 -19.80 7.31 -16.67
N SER A 158 -19.80 5.99 -16.65
CA SER A 158 -20.43 5.14 -17.65
C SER A 158 -21.21 4.03 -16.94
N GLY A 159 -22.53 4.18 -16.87
CA GLY A 159 -23.38 3.31 -16.06
C GLY A 159 -23.04 3.42 -14.57
N SER A 160 -22.69 2.28 -13.96
CA SER A 160 -22.31 2.17 -12.55
C SER A 160 -20.80 2.21 -12.30
N SER A 161 -20.01 2.54 -13.32
CA SER A 161 -18.55 2.50 -13.26
C SER A 161 -17.92 3.83 -13.69
N CYS A 162 -16.72 4.07 -13.19
CA CYS A 162 -15.87 5.17 -13.63
C CYS A 162 -14.87 4.65 -14.66
N ILE A 163 -14.88 5.25 -15.85
CA ILE A 163 -13.99 4.90 -16.94
C ILE A 163 -13.00 6.04 -17.15
N ALA A 164 -11.75 5.72 -17.41
CA ALA A 164 -10.71 6.72 -17.68
C ALA A 164 -11.13 7.63 -18.84
N ARG A 165 -10.92 8.93 -18.67
CA ARG A 165 -11.24 9.94 -19.68
C ARG A 165 -10.44 9.74 -20.96
N ILE A 166 -11.10 10.01 -22.08
CA ILE A 166 -10.58 9.77 -23.42
C ILE A 166 -9.62 10.89 -23.81
N LYS A 167 -8.44 10.51 -24.28
CA LYS A 167 -7.38 11.43 -24.71
C LYS A 167 -7.77 12.20 -25.97
N PRO A 168 -7.14 13.35 -26.26
CA PRO A 168 -7.42 14.10 -27.48
C PRO A 168 -7.12 13.29 -28.75
N ASN A 169 -7.90 13.51 -29.81
CA ASN A 169 -7.85 12.81 -31.10
C ASN A 169 -8.15 11.30 -31.04
N ILE A 170 -8.81 10.84 -29.98
CA ILE A 170 -9.32 9.47 -29.85
C ILE A 170 -10.85 9.51 -29.93
N ASP A 171 -11.43 8.46 -30.50
CA ASP A 171 -12.86 8.30 -30.69
C ASP A 171 -13.64 8.36 -29.37
N CYS A 172 -14.78 9.04 -29.40
CA CYS A 172 -15.70 9.21 -28.30
C CYS A 172 -17.14 9.18 -28.83
N THR A 173 -18.10 8.92 -27.95
CA THR A 173 -19.52 8.77 -28.33
C THR A 173 -20.43 9.80 -27.71
N ALA A 174 -19.97 10.51 -26.68
CA ALA A 174 -20.77 11.49 -25.98
C ALA A 174 -19.94 12.59 -25.34
N VAL A 175 -20.61 13.72 -25.11
CA VAL A 175 -20.10 14.86 -24.36
C VAL A 175 -19.68 14.41 -22.95
N GLY A 176 -18.59 14.97 -22.43
CA GLY A 176 -18.07 14.73 -21.09
C GLY A 176 -17.19 13.49 -20.94
N GLN A 177 -16.91 12.72 -22.01
CA GLN A 177 -16.03 11.55 -21.96
C GLN A 177 -14.54 11.89 -22.04
N CYS A 178 -14.20 13.06 -22.58
CA CYS A 178 -12.83 13.45 -22.88
C CYS A 178 -12.08 13.96 -21.63
N VAL A 179 -10.75 14.00 -21.70
CA VAL A 179 -9.91 14.58 -20.64
C VAL A 179 -10.28 16.03 -20.33
N THR A 180 -9.86 16.52 -19.17
CA THR A 180 -10.10 17.93 -18.77
C THR A 180 -9.65 18.90 -19.87
N ASN A 181 -10.50 19.89 -20.18
CA ASN A 181 -10.33 20.86 -21.28
C ASN A 181 -10.38 20.27 -22.69
N ALA A 182 -10.99 19.09 -22.86
CA ALA A 182 -11.39 18.54 -24.13
C ALA A 182 -12.89 18.21 -24.13
N GLU A 183 -13.48 18.16 -25.30
CA GLU A 183 -14.87 17.74 -25.47
C GLU A 183 -15.01 16.85 -26.71
N CYS A 184 -16.00 15.95 -26.67
CA CYS A 184 -16.31 15.07 -27.77
C CYS A 184 -17.00 15.85 -28.88
N ASP A 185 -16.37 15.87 -30.06
CA ASP A 185 -16.98 16.43 -31.26
C ASP A 185 -17.96 15.43 -31.87
N THR A 186 -19.14 15.33 -31.26
CA THR A 186 -20.20 14.43 -31.69
C THR A 186 -20.84 14.83 -33.02
N ALA A 187 -20.56 16.04 -33.53
CA ALA A 187 -21.19 16.59 -34.73
C ALA A 187 -20.41 16.21 -36.00
N ASP A 188 -19.08 16.27 -35.96
CA ASP A 188 -18.25 16.09 -37.15
C ASP A 188 -17.39 14.83 -37.09
N THR A 189 -16.43 14.77 -36.16
CA THR A 189 -15.39 13.73 -36.18
C THR A 189 -15.69 12.52 -35.31
N GLY A 190 -16.51 12.66 -34.27
CA GLY A 190 -16.68 11.65 -33.23
C GLY A 190 -15.42 11.45 -32.39
N THR A 191 -14.56 12.46 -32.27
CA THR A 191 -13.30 12.39 -31.54
C THR A 191 -13.18 13.48 -30.48
N CYS A 192 -12.36 13.26 -29.46
CA CYS A 192 -12.09 14.25 -28.43
C CYS A 192 -11.22 15.39 -28.96
N LEU A 193 -11.76 16.61 -28.97
CA LEU A 193 -11.04 17.82 -29.37
C LEU A 193 -10.74 18.71 -28.17
N CYS A 194 -9.57 19.34 -28.13
CA CYS A 194 -9.27 20.33 -27.09
C CYS A 194 -10.19 21.55 -27.22
N ASN A 195 -10.69 22.04 -26.08
CA ASN A 195 -11.47 23.26 -26.00
C ASN A 195 -10.64 24.47 -26.46
N ALA A 196 -11.33 25.54 -26.86
CA ALA A 196 -10.69 26.77 -27.30
C ALA A 196 -9.69 27.30 -26.25
N GLY A 197 -8.46 27.60 -26.69
CA GLY A 197 -7.37 28.05 -25.81
C GLY A 197 -6.48 26.93 -25.27
N TYR A 198 -6.78 25.67 -25.59
CA TYR A 198 -5.97 24.51 -25.23
C TYR A 198 -5.45 23.79 -26.47
N THR A 199 -4.29 23.17 -26.35
CA THR A 199 -3.69 22.34 -27.40
C THR A 199 -3.30 20.99 -26.84
N ALA A 200 -3.45 19.95 -27.66
CA ALA A 200 -2.93 18.63 -27.33
C ALA A 200 -1.41 18.72 -27.15
N THR A 201 -0.88 18.19 -26.06
CA THR A 201 0.56 18.23 -25.81
C THR A 201 1.31 17.46 -26.91
N PRO A 202 2.42 17.98 -27.44
CA PRO A 202 3.15 17.38 -28.57
C PRO A 202 3.94 16.11 -28.21
N THR A 203 3.62 15.47 -27.08
CA THR A 203 4.16 14.15 -26.75
C THR A 203 3.67 13.10 -27.75
N THR A 204 4.47 12.07 -28.00
CA THR A 204 4.14 10.93 -28.89
C THR A 204 2.81 10.24 -28.56
N THR A 205 2.25 10.52 -27.39
CA THR A 205 0.84 10.32 -27.05
C THR A 205 0.33 11.59 -26.33
N PRO A 206 -0.59 12.38 -26.90
CA PRO A 206 -1.17 13.51 -26.20
C PRO A 206 -1.98 12.98 -25.01
N THR A 207 -1.52 13.23 -23.80
CA THR A 207 -2.18 12.76 -22.58
C THR A 207 -3.20 13.77 -22.05
N MET A 208 -3.07 15.04 -22.42
CA MET A 208 -3.87 16.13 -21.86
C MET A 208 -3.98 17.32 -22.83
N CYS A 209 -5.03 18.12 -22.66
CA CYS A 209 -5.15 19.44 -23.30
C CYS A 209 -4.56 20.49 -22.36
N SER A 210 -3.42 21.06 -22.76
CA SER A 210 -2.73 22.09 -21.98
C SER A 210 -3.00 23.47 -22.55
N GLY A 211 -3.25 24.44 -21.66
CA GLY A 211 -3.52 25.82 -22.05
C GLY A 211 -2.31 26.43 -22.76
N VAL A 212 -2.57 27.21 -23.81
CA VAL A 212 -1.50 27.96 -24.47
C VAL A 212 -1.18 29.17 -23.59
N VAL A 213 -0.18 29.06 -22.72
CA VAL A 213 0.42 30.24 -22.10
C VAL A 213 1.02 31.08 -23.23
N LYS A 214 0.30 32.11 -23.65
CA LYS A 214 0.89 33.17 -24.46
C LYS A 214 1.96 33.81 -23.58
N PHE A 215 3.19 33.34 -23.69
CA PHE A 215 4.34 34.15 -23.33
C PHE A 215 4.25 35.35 -24.26
N ALA A 216 3.66 36.44 -23.77
CA ALA A 216 3.87 37.75 -24.35
C ALA A 216 5.39 37.87 -24.41
N SER A 217 5.94 37.80 -25.62
CA SER A 217 7.35 37.98 -25.86
C SER A 217 7.71 39.31 -25.22
N LEU A 218 8.41 39.29 -24.08
CA LEU A 218 9.14 40.44 -23.58
C LEU A 218 10.37 40.61 -24.49
N SER A 219 10.09 40.88 -25.76
CA SER A 219 11.00 41.48 -26.70
C SER A 219 11.15 42.93 -26.26
N TYR A 220 12.01 43.20 -25.29
CA TYR A 220 12.72 44.46 -25.03
C TYR A 220 13.13 44.53 -23.56
N MET A 221 14.31 44.00 -23.24
CA MET A 221 15.17 44.70 -22.30
C MET A 221 16.56 44.75 -22.93
N TYR A 222 16.91 45.95 -23.35
CA TYR A 222 18.21 46.32 -23.88
C TYR A 222 19.33 45.69 -23.06
N VAL A 223 20.17 44.88 -23.71
CA VAL A 223 21.50 44.59 -23.23
C VAL A 223 22.29 45.88 -23.35
N VAL A 224 22.39 46.64 -22.26
CA VAL A 224 23.36 47.73 -22.13
C VAL A 224 24.74 47.08 -22.05
N PRO A 225 25.64 47.26 -23.02
CA PRO A 225 27.00 46.77 -22.89
C PRO A 225 27.71 47.60 -21.81
N ILE A 226 27.95 46.99 -20.65
CA ILE A 226 28.86 47.55 -19.66
C ILE A 226 30.27 47.42 -20.24
N LEU A 227 30.78 48.53 -20.76
CA LEU A 227 32.19 48.79 -20.98
C LEU A 227 32.92 48.66 -19.62
N VAL A 228 33.37 47.46 -19.28
CA VAL A 228 34.31 47.26 -18.17
C VAL A 228 35.72 47.42 -18.73
N SER A 229 36.32 48.52 -18.31
CA SER A 229 37.72 48.94 -18.44
C SER A 229 38.73 47.79 -18.37
N MET A 230 39.37 47.49 -19.49
CA MET A 230 40.74 46.96 -19.50
C MET A 230 41.70 48.14 -19.27
N MET A 231 41.93 48.52 -18.01
CA MET A 231 43.09 49.32 -17.63
C MET A 231 44.21 48.38 -17.17
N PHE A 232 45.15 48.17 -18.09
CA PHE A 232 46.59 48.13 -17.87
C PHE A 232 47.09 47.89 -16.44
N PHE A 233 47.60 46.69 -16.18
CA PHE A 233 48.73 46.50 -15.26
C PHE A 233 49.88 45.83 -16.02
N LEU A 234 50.83 46.66 -16.44
CA LEU A 234 52.19 46.27 -16.81
C LEU A 234 53.14 47.26 -16.11
N ARG A 235 53.54 46.93 -14.89
CA ARG A 235 54.89 47.12 -14.37
C ARG A 235 55.03 46.47 -12.99
#